data_AF-A0A2P4YVB0-F1
#
_entry.id   AF-A0A2P4YVB0-F1
#
_cell.length_a   1.000
_cell.length_b   1.000
_cell.length_c   1.000
_cell.angle_alpha   90.00
_cell.angle_beta   90.00
_cell.angle_gamma   90.00
#
_symmetry.space_group_name_H-M   'P 1'
#
loop_
_entity.id
_entity.type
_entity.pdbx_description
1 polymer ?
#
loop_
_entity_poly.entity_id
_entity_poly.type
_entity_poly.pdbx_seq_one_letter_code
_entity_poly.pdbx_strand_id
1 'polypeptide(L)'
;METRVVFLKMKKSLSTSGFEVEKKVALLEKKKCLDAQEKNKQLKTKLKFYSRQYETFQKTLAEFQQKELERVISGDLRVEIATGKQVQMFGCHLFDTMEGRLDARFHELEHAFQVMQQPMTSTDTDIIQTKNEKRGAVEFTRLELLPFENSAISATMWSVIEAGKFPDGEHSIVRRRSGDSVAVSTRVTVQASCGEVVIIDTHSVMKRFVTPQGNAFITEACSDWNVNSPALGAWRHSTREEGCFVVRSYDASPRFIPALETRVTFLKLRRTQMTLMNAGVGLSEEQKRWRDAATREKQSCQASRDENKLLNDKLESCIRTCNDLRTVLSVVDIKQRNLIVANAFAAKTLRTEKRLQLSSTALLSLENRINERHCELEYYFNHIQSTIPGRDVDQVTVHREGVEGTSATLEFKRKRLIPFNADITSREIWNTMHLGVFPADHSLQVSKCSDDTLASQGCETHPLECGGTVDLRVTCLMKRVVIPGGCVMLIESTTEWRARPVQAKAWSHVTTDSGWALVRPNGPRPDTCQLQFAIRLRTEDPDEQNAVTLLTPTVSDVVVHFFSDLLNTRQQLVENALLDSMS
;
A
#
# COMPACT_ATOMS: atom_id res chain seq x y z
N MET A 1 54.82 51.92 15.20
CA MET A 1 55.59 51.14 16.20
C MET A 1 55.02 49.73 16.43
N GLU A 2 53.72 49.48 16.24
CA GLU A 2 53.10 48.16 16.44
C GLU A 2 53.62 47.05 15.52
N THR A 3 54.01 47.36 14.29
CA THR A 3 54.56 46.38 13.32
C THR A 3 55.91 45.79 13.74
N ARG A 4 56.73 46.57 14.47
CA ARG A 4 58.06 46.13 14.95
C ARG A 4 57.96 45.25 16.19
N VAL A 5 56.91 45.43 17.00
CA VAL A 5 56.61 44.64 18.20
C VAL A 5 56.04 43.25 17.82
N VAL A 6 55.22 43.18 16.78
CA VAL A 6 54.75 41.88 16.23
C VAL A 6 55.92 41.10 15.61
N PHE A 7 56.80 41.77 14.86
CA PHE A 7 58.00 41.14 14.27
C PHE A 7 58.98 40.61 15.34
N LEU A 8 59.17 41.33 16.45
CA LEU A 8 60.03 40.90 17.55
C LEU A 8 59.41 39.78 18.40
N LYS A 9 58.07 39.76 18.59
CA LYS A 9 57.35 38.61 19.19
C LYS A 9 57.46 37.36 18.31
N MET A 10 57.43 37.51 16.98
CA MET A 10 57.60 36.41 16.02
C MET A 10 59.02 35.84 15.98
N LYS A 11 60.06 36.67 16.17
CA LYS A 11 61.46 36.21 16.22
C LYS A 11 61.77 35.43 17.50
N LYS A 12 61.08 35.72 18.60
CA LYS A 12 61.28 35.07 19.91
C LYS A 12 60.69 33.65 19.98
N SER A 13 59.73 33.30 19.13
CA SER A 13 59.16 31.94 19.01
C SER A 13 59.99 30.96 18.16
N LEU A 14 61.07 31.43 17.52
CA LEU A 14 61.88 30.64 16.58
C LEU A 14 63.20 30.10 17.18
N SER A 15 63.56 30.51 18.40
CA SER A 15 64.85 30.18 19.00
C SER A 15 64.64 29.45 20.32
N THR A 16 65.35 28.32 20.46
CA THR A 16 65.54 27.45 21.64
C THR A 16 64.45 26.43 22.03
N SER A 17 64.21 25.42 21.16
CA SER A 17 63.97 23.99 21.55
C SER A 17 63.53 23.05 20.39
N GLY A 18 63.49 23.53 19.14
CA GLY A 18 62.74 22.89 18.04
C GLY A 18 63.09 21.43 17.66
N PHE A 19 64.30 20.94 17.93
CA PHE A 19 64.73 19.61 17.45
C PHE A 19 64.05 18.42 18.15
N GLU A 20 63.99 18.44 19.49
CA GLU A 20 63.31 17.39 20.29
C GLU A 20 61.79 17.40 20.06
N VAL A 21 61.22 18.59 19.79
CA VAL A 21 59.79 18.77 19.54
C VAL A 21 59.40 18.21 18.18
N GLU A 22 60.14 18.53 17.11
CA GLU A 22 59.84 18.04 15.76
C GLU A 22 59.99 16.51 15.64
N LYS A 23 60.97 15.91 16.32
CA LYS A 23 61.15 14.45 16.39
C LYS A 23 60.01 13.73 17.13
N LYS A 24 59.57 14.26 18.27
CA LYS A 24 58.42 13.71 19.03
C LYS A 24 57.12 13.80 18.24
N VAL A 25 56.91 14.90 17.51
CA VAL A 25 55.76 15.08 16.62
C VAL A 25 55.78 14.04 15.50
N ALA A 26 56.91 13.81 14.84
CA ALA A 26 57.02 12.81 13.77
C ALA A 26 56.70 11.37 14.26
N LEU A 27 57.22 10.96 15.42
CA LEU A 27 56.95 9.64 15.99
C LEU A 27 55.48 9.46 16.41
N LEU A 28 54.86 10.51 16.96
CA LEU A 28 53.46 10.50 17.33
C LEU A 28 52.55 10.39 16.10
N GLU A 29 52.84 11.12 15.03
CA GLU A 29 52.09 11.03 13.77
C GLU A 29 52.23 9.65 13.12
N LYS A 30 53.42 9.02 13.21
CA LYS A 30 53.64 7.66 12.71
C LYS A 30 52.78 6.61 13.42
N LYS A 31 52.64 6.74 14.74
CA LYS A 31 51.75 5.86 15.52
C LYS A 31 50.30 6.04 15.11
N LYS A 32 49.82 7.29 14.99
CA LYS A 32 48.46 7.60 14.53
C LYS A 32 48.18 7.07 13.11
N CYS A 33 49.19 7.05 12.25
CA CYS A 33 49.11 6.52 10.90
C CYS A 33 48.86 5.00 10.90
N LEU A 34 49.63 4.25 11.70
CA LEU A 34 49.45 2.80 11.86
C LEU A 34 48.06 2.44 12.41
N ASP A 35 47.59 3.16 13.43
CA ASP A 35 46.26 2.95 14.01
C ASP A 35 45.15 3.21 12.98
N ALA A 36 45.32 4.24 12.13
CA ALA A 36 44.38 4.55 11.05
C ALA A 36 44.38 3.48 9.94
N GLN A 37 45.54 2.93 9.60
CA GLN A 37 45.66 1.86 8.60
C GLN A 37 45.01 0.55 9.06
N GLU A 38 45.16 0.19 10.34
CA GLU A 38 44.49 -1.00 10.89
C GLU A 38 42.96 -0.84 10.89
N LYS A 39 42.46 0.36 11.22
CA LYS A 39 41.03 0.67 11.12
C LYS A 39 40.51 0.57 9.68
N ASN A 40 41.28 1.02 8.68
CA ASN A 40 40.93 0.87 7.26
C ASN A 40 40.79 -0.61 6.87
N LYS A 41 41.69 -1.48 7.37
CA LYS A 41 41.64 -2.93 7.11
C LYS A 41 40.37 -3.57 7.68
N GLN A 42 39.97 -3.17 8.88
CA GLN A 42 38.73 -3.62 9.50
C GLN A 42 37.48 -3.14 8.73
N LEU A 43 37.45 -1.85 8.34
CA LEU A 43 36.33 -1.29 7.57
C LEU A 43 36.18 -1.94 6.20
N LYS A 44 37.29 -2.18 5.48
CA LYS A 44 37.27 -2.91 4.20
C LYS A 44 36.69 -4.31 4.34
N THR A 45 36.97 -4.98 5.45
CA THR A 45 36.45 -6.33 5.73
C THR A 45 34.94 -6.31 5.99
N LYS A 46 34.46 -5.37 6.80
CA LYS A 46 33.02 -5.15 7.03
C LYS A 46 32.29 -4.75 5.76
N LEU A 47 32.88 -3.88 4.94
CA LEU A 47 32.30 -3.45 3.67
C LEU A 47 32.11 -4.63 2.72
N LYS A 48 33.10 -5.52 2.58
CA LYS A 48 32.96 -6.75 1.79
C LYS A 48 31.81 -7.64 2.27
N PHE A 49 31.60 -7.74 3.59
CA PHE A 49 30.48 -8.51 4.14
C PHE A 49 29.12 -7.91 3.74
N TYR A 50 28.94 -6.60 3.89
CA TYR A 50 27.69 -5.93 3.54
C TYR A 50 27.45 -5.84 2.03
N SER A 51 28.50 -5.73 1.21
CA SER A 51 28.37 -5.83 -0.25
C SER A 51 27.84 -7.20 -0.68
N ARG A 52 28.32 -8.30 -0.07
CA ARG A 52 27.77 -9.65 -0.35
C ARG A 52 26.32 -9.80 0.08
N GLN A 53 25.95 -9.23 1.23
CA GLN A 53 24.55 -9.16 1.68
C GLN A 53 23.68 -8.40 0.66
N TYR A 54 24.15 -7.24 0.21
CA TYR A 54 23.48 -6.43 -0.79
C TYR A 54 23.27 -7.17 -2.12
N GLU A 55 24.29 -7.85 -2.64
CA GLU A 55 24.18 -8.69 -3.85
C GLU A 55 23.14 -9.81 -3.66
N THR A 56 23.09 -10.43 -2.48
CA THR A 56 22.10 -11.45 -2.15
C THR A 56 20.69 -10.87 -2.16
N PHE A 57 20.48 -9.71 -1.53
CA PHE A 57 19.19 -9.02 -1.52
C PHE A 57 18.75 -8.59 -2.93
N GLN A 58 19.66 -8.07 -3.75
CA GLN A 58 19.37 -7.71 -5.14
C GLN A 58 18.94 -8.93 -5.96
N LYS A 59 19.63 -10.08 -5.79
CA LYS A 59 19.26 -11.31 -6.47
C LYS A 59 17.86 -11.79 -6.08
N THR A 60 17.55 -11.81 -4.77
CA THR A 60 16.22 -12.18 -4.27
C THR A 60 15.13 -11.23 -4.77
N LEU A 61 15.42 -9.92 -4.84
CA LEU A 61 14.47 -8.93 -5.36
C LEU A 61 14.23 -9.11 -6.86
N ALA A 62 15.27 -9.40 -7.65
CA ALA A 62 15.15 -9.66 -9.08
C ALA A 62 14.35 -10.94 -9.36
N GLU A 63 14.59 -12.02 -8.59
CA GLU A 63 13.79 -13.26 -8.67
C GLU A 63 12.32 -13.02 -8.31
N PHE A 64 12.05 -12.13 -7.34
CA PHE A 64 10.69 -11.73 -6.99
C PHE A 64 10.02 -10.91 -8.11
N GLN A 65 10.72 -9.91 -8.66
CA GLN A 65 10.22 -9.09 -9.76
C GLN A 65 9.95 -9.91 -11.02
N GLN A 66 10.77 -10.92 -11.31
CA GLN A 66 10.56 -11.82 -12.44
C GLN A 66 9.29 -12.69 -12.26
N LYS A 67 9.05 -13.22 -11.06
CA LYS A 67 7.82 -13.98 -10.74
C LYS A 67 6.55 -13.12 -10.73
N GLU A 68 6.66 -11.88 -10.28
CA GLU A 68 5.57 -10.88 -10.39
C GLU A 68 5.29 -10.52 -11.85
N LEU A 69 6.33 -10.29 -12.66
CA LEU A 69 6.19 -9.99 -14.08
C LEU A 69 5.52 -11.15 -14.84
N GLU A 70 5.86 -12.40 -14.53
CA GLU A 70 5.19 -13.59 -15.08
C GLU A 70 3.71 -13.71 -14.66
N ARG A 71 3.35 -13.24 -13.45
CA ARG A 71 1.94 -13.14 -13.01
C ARG A 71 1.18 -12.00 -13.68
N VAL A 72 1.79 -10.83 -13.81
CA VAL A 72 1.19 -9.63 -14.43
C VAL A 72 0.95 -9.84 -15.92
N ILE A 73 1.86 -10.54 -16.62
CA ILE A 73 1.70 -10.90 -18.04
C ILE A 73 0.55 -11.90 -18.27
N SER A 74 0.14 -12.66 -17.24
CA SER A 74 -0.91 -13.69 -17.33
C SER A 74 -2.33 -13.16 -17.01
N GLY A 75 -2.50 -11.94 -16.48
CA GLY A 75 -3.84 -11.52 -16.01
C GLY A 75 -4.21 -10.04 -15.97
N ASP A 76 -3.29 -9.08 -15.85
CA ASP A 76 -3.68 -7.74 -15.35
C ASP A 76 -3.10 -6.56 -16.13
N LEU A 77 -2.98 -6.69 -17.46
CA LEU A 77 -2.62 -5.56 -18.31
C LEU A 77 -3.81 -4.61 -18.54
N ARG A 78 -4.38 -3.97 -17.51
CA ARG A 78 -5.21 -2.76 -17.73
C ARG A 78 -5.49 -1.78 -16.60
N VAL A 79 -5.08 -1.99 -15.35
CA VAL A 79 -5.54 -1.08 -14.26
C VAL A 79 -4.43 -0.46 -13.38
N GLU A 80 -3.21 -1.01 -13.33
CA GLU A 80 -2.19 -0.55 -12.37
C GLU A 80 -1.08 0.38 -12.91
N ILE A 81 -1.29 1.07 -14.04
CA ILE A 81 -0.35 2.12 -14.48
C ILE A 81 -0.59 3.46 -13.74
N ALA A 82 -1.67 3.60 -12.95
CA ALA A 82 -2.08 4.90 -12.42
C ALA A 82 -1.58 5.24 -11.01
N THR A 83 -1.12 4.30 -10.18
CA THR A 83 -0.94 4.54 -8.73
C THR A 83 0.44 4.23 -8.17
N GLY A 84 1.35 3.62 -8.94
CA GLY A 84 2.69 3.22 -8.48
C GLY A 84 3.83 4.22 -8.68
N LYS A 85 3.57 5.45 -9.15
CA LYS A 85 4.60 6.39 -9.64
C LYS A 85 4.99 7.54 -8.70
N GLN A 86 4.64 7.48 -7.42
CA GLN A 86 4.69 8.69 -6.59
C GLN A 86 5.89 8.84 -5.63
N VAL A 87 6.86 7.92 -5.59
CA VAL A 87 7.99 8.02 -4.63
C VAL A 87 9.39 7.93 -5.26
N GLN A 88 9.49 7.79 -6.58
CA GLN A 88 10.79 7.88 -7.31
C GLN A 88 10.81 8.98 -8.38
N MET A 89 9.91 9.94 -8.24
CA MET A 89 9.69 11.04 -9.18
C MET A 89 9.27 12.27 -8.37
N PHE A 90 10.22 13.01 -7.79
CA PHE A 90 10.08 14.45 -7.93
C PHE A 90 10.35 14.71 -9.42
N GLY A 91 9.26 14.66 -10.20
CA GLY A 91 9.34 14.72 -11.65
C GLY A 91 10.04 15.99 -12.09
N CYS A 92 10.55 15.98 -13.33
CA CYS A 92 10.98 17.20 -14.02
C CYS A 92 10.01 18.37 -13.73
N HIS A 93 8.71 18.07 -13.66
CA HIS A 93 7.62 18.97 -13.29
C HIS A 93 7.81 19.80 -12.02
N LEU A 94 8.41 19.31 -10.92
CA LEU A 94 8.61 20.14 -9.73
C LEU A 94 9.62 21.26 -10.02
N PHE A 95 10.76 20.89 -10.62
CA PHE A 95 11.78 21.85 -11.02
C PHE A 95 11.30 22.76 -12.15
N ASP A 96 10.50 22.25 -13.09
CA ASP A 96 9.88 23.05 -14.15
C ASP A 96 8.92 24.09 -13.56
N THR A 97 8.16 23.71 -12.52
CA THR A 97 7.24 24.63 -11.83
C THR A 97 8.01 25.70 -11.05
N MET A 98 9.07 25.33 -10.32
CA MET A 98 9.94 26.29 -9.64
C MET A 98 10.64 27.22 -10.62
N GLU A 99 11.13 26.70 -11.74
CA GLU A 99 11.78 27.50 -12.79
C GLU A 99 10.79 28.47 -13.45
N GLY A 100 9.56 28.04 -13.75
CA GLY A 100 8.52 28.93 -14.26
C GLY A 100 8.13 30.05 -13.29
N ARG A 101 8.15 29.78 -11.98
CA ARG A 101 7.93 30.81 -10.96
C ARG A 101 9.11 31.76 -10.82
N LEU A 102 10.34 31.27 -10.93
CA LEU A 102 11.54 32.11 -11.01
C LEU A 102 11.49 33.07 -12.20
N ASP A 103 11.04 32.57 -13.36
CA ASP A 103 10.89 33.40 -14.55
C ASP A 103 9.82 34.48 -14.38
N ALA A 104 8.70 34.15 -13.74
CA ALA A 104 7.68 35.13 -13.39
C ALA A 104 8.20 36.21 -12.41
N ARG A 105 9.14 35.86 -11.52
CA ARG A 105 9.75 36.76 -10.53
C ARG A 105 10.90 37.60 -11.06
N PHE A 106 11.26 37.49 -12.33
CA PHE A 106 12.34 38.28 -12.93
C PHE A 106 12.19 39.79 -12.70
N HIS A 107 10.96 40.30 -12.73
CA HIS A 107 10.65 41.72 -12.48
C HIS A 107 11.05 42.21 -11.07
N GLU A 108 11.17 41.32 -10.08
CA GLU A 108 11.63 41.68 -8.73
C GLU A 108 13.08 42.17 -8.70
N LEU A 109 13.88 41.78 -9.71
CA LEU A 109 15.27 42.24 -9.84
C LEU A 109 15.36 43.75 -10.02
N GLU A 110 14.39 44.38 -10.69
CA GLU A 110 14.40 45.84 -10.88
C GLU A 110 14.38 46.57 -9.54
N HIS A 111 13.53 46.11 -8.62
CA HIS A 111 13.47 46.64 -7.26
C HIS A 111 14.78 46.40 -6.51
N ALA A 112 15.35 45.18 -6.59
CA ALA A 112 16.63 44.87 -5.95
C ALA A 112 17.78 45.76 -6.46
N PHE A 113 17.86 45.97 -7.78
CA PHE A 113 18.86 46.87 -8.37
C PHE A 113 18.63 48.33 -7.99
N GLN A 114 17.39 48.78 -7.83
CA GLN A 114 17.06 50.14 -7.35
C GLN A 114 17.51 50.34 -5.90
N VAL A 115 17.28 49.36 -5.02
CA VAL A 115 17.78 49.42 -3.63
C VAL A 115 19.31 49.55 -3.60
N MET A 116 20.02 48.81 -4.45
CA MET A 116 21.48 48.89 -4.56
C MET A 116 22.01 50.20 -5.19
N GLN A 117 21.15 51.06 -5.76
CA GLN A 117 21.55 52.40 -6.23
C GLN A 117 21.67 53.40 -5.09
N GLN A 118 21.09 53.12 -3.93
CA GLN A 118 21.14 54.05 -2.81
C GLN A 118 22.57 54.19 -2.29
N PRO A 119 23.02 55.41 -1.92
CA PRO A 119 24.38 55.62 -1.42
C PRO A 119 24.64 54.80 -0.16
N MET A 120 25.62 53.88 -0.19
CA MET A 120 25.99 53.11 0.99
C MET A 120 26.55 54.00 2.10
N THR A 121 26.07 53.79 3.32
CA THR A 121 26.53 54.46 4.55
C THR A 121 27.71 53.76 5.22
N SER A 122 27.90 52.46 4.98
CA SER A 122 28.96 51.59 5.53
C SER A 122 29.42 50.57 4.48
N THR A 123 30.62 49.99 4.65
CA THR A 123 31.13 48.90 3.79
C THR A 123 30.44 47.56 4.04
N ASP A 124 29.92 47.36 5.25
CA ASP A 124 29.17 46.18 5.67
C ASP A 124 27.88 46.62 6.35
N THR A 125 26.76 45.97 6.03
CA THR A 125 25.51 46.08 6.79
C THR A 125 25.23 44.78 7.54
N ASP A 126 24.73 44.90 8.77
CA ASP A 126 24.27 43.75 9.55
C ASP A 126 23.07 43.08 8.88
N ILE A 127 22.87 41.80 9.18
CA ILE A 127 21.70 41.05 8.68
C ILE A 127 20.44 41.66 9.31
N ILE A 128 19.63 42.32 8.51
CA ILE A 128 18.33 42.84 8.96
C ILE A 128 17.32 41.71 8.87
N GLN A 129 16.74 41.32 10.01
CA GLN A 129 15.67 40.33 10.10
C GLN A 129 14.33 41.05 10.28
N THR A 130 13.45 40.92 9.29
CA THR A 130 12.09 41.49 9.36
C THR A 130 11.09 40.36 9.53
N LYS A 131 10.31 40.38 10.63
CA LYS A 131 9.25 39.40 10.88
C LYS A 131 7.90 39.98 10.48
N ASN A 132 7.18 39.29 9.59
CA ASN A 132 5.79 39.62 9.28
C ASN A 132 4.85 38.64 9.98
N GLU A 133 4.47 38.97 11.22
CA GLU A 133 3.65 38.10 12.09
C GLU A 133 2.30 37.72 11.48
N LYS A 134 1.73 38.56 10.61
CA LYS A 134 0.44 38.31 9.95
C LYS A 134 0.53 37.30 8.79
N ARG A 135 1.71 37.10 8.21
CA ARG A 135 1.94 36.16 7.08
C ARG A 135 2.84 34.97 7.42
N GLY A 136 3.39 34.91 8.64
CA GLY A 136 4.29 33.83 9.05
C GLY A 136 5.61 33.78 8.24
N ALA A 137 6.05 34.92 7.71
CA ALA A 137 7.25 35.03 6.87
C ALA A 137 8.38 35.79 7.57
N VAL A 138 9.62 35.38 7.30
CA VAL A 138 10.85 36.02 7.79
C VAL A 138 11.69 36.40 6.59
N GLU A 139 12.10 37.67 6.52
CA GLU A 139 12.98 38.19 5.48
C GLU A 139 14.35 38.52 6.07
N PHE A 140 15.42 38.14 5.37
CA PHE A 140 16.80 38.46 5.70
C PHE A 140 17.41 39.27 4.56
N THR A 141 17.91 40.47 4.88
CA THR A 141 18.57 41.34 3.90
C THR A 141 19.99 41.64 4.33
N ARG A 142 20.93 41.55 3.39
CA ARG A 142 22.34 41.91 3.60
C ARG A 142 22.89 42.63 2.37
N LEU A 143 23.59 43.74 2.61
CA LEU A 143 24.27 44.54 1.60
C LEU A 143 25.76 44.68 1.98
N GLU A 144 26.66 44.36 1.05
CA GLU A 144 28.11 44.37 1.30
C GLU A 144 28.86 44.92 0.08
N LEU A 145 29.88 45.75 0.33
CA LEU A 145 30.78 46.25 -0.71
C LEU A 145 32.02 45.36 -0.81
N LEU A 146 32.18 44.70 -1.96
CA LEU A 146 33.26 43.75 -2.20
C LEU A 146 34.40 44.37 -3.04
N PRO A 147 35.68 44.16 -2.70
CA PRO A 147 36.83 44.74 -3.40
C PRO A 147 37.21 43.93 -4.66
N PHE A 148 36.22 43.42 -5.38
CA PHE A 148 36.43 42.55 -6.54
C PHE A 148 35.51 42.97 -7.67
N GLU A 149 35.93 42.72 -8.90
CA GLU A 149 35.12 43.01 -10.08
C GLU A 149 33.84 42.16 -10.09
N ASN A 150 32.75 42.74 -10.60
CA ASN A 150 31.44 42.09 -10.71
C ASN A 150 31.55 40.74 -11.45
N SER A 151 32.29 40.70 -12.56
CA SER A 151 32.54 39.49 -13.35
C SER A 151 33.20 38.37 -12.52
N ALA A 152 34.19 38.72 -11.70
CA ALA A 152 34.92 37.76 -10.86
C ALA A 152 34.04 37.21 -9.72
N ILE A 153 33.22 38.07 -9.10
CA ILE A 153 32.28 37.67 -8.05
C ILE A 153 31.21 36.73 -8.63
N SER A 154 30.57 37.15 -9.72
CA SER A 154 29.53 36.37 -10.41
C SER A 154 30.05 35.00 -10.87
N ALA A 155 31.23 34.95 -11.51
CA ALA A 155 31.81 33.70 -11.98
C ALA A 155 32.19 32.76 -10.82
N THR A 156 32.75 33.30 -9.74
CA THR A 156 33.11 32.51 -8.54
C THR A 156 31.86 31.96 -7.86
N MET A 157 30.82 32.79 -7.70
CA MET A 157 29.57 32.35 -7.09
C MET A 157 28.89 31.25 -7.92
N TRP A 158 28.82 31.42 -9.24
CA TRP A 158 28.29 30.38 -10.12
C TRP A 158 29.08 29.08 -10.02
N SER A 159 30.42 29.17 -9.99
CA SER A 159 31.28 27.99 -9.82
C SER A 159 31.06 27.26 -8.48
N VAL A 160 30.80 27.99 -7.39
CA VAL A 160 30.49 27.40 -6.08
C VAL A 160 29.14 26.68 -6.12
N ILE A 161 28.13 27.30 -6.73
CA ILE A 161 26.81 26.72 -6.91
C ILE A 161 26.90 25.43 -7.75
N GLU A 162 27.60 25.46 -8.89
CA GLU A 162 27.77 24.29 -9.76
C GLU A 162 28.57 23.17 -9.09
N ALA A 163 29.54 23.51 -8.25
CA ALA A 163 30.30 22.54 -7.49
C ALA A 163 29.47 21.85 -6.40
N GLY A 164 28.28 22.37 -6.06
CA GLY A 164 27.40 21.81 -5.03
C GLY A 164 28.01 21.85 -3.63
N LYS A 165 29.07 22.63 -3.42
CA LYS A 165 29.84 22.70 -2.18
C LYS A 165 29.21 23.76 -1.28
N PHE A 166 28.12 23.40 -0.61
CA PHE A 166 27.67 24.17 0.55
C PHE A 166 28.58 23.91 1.76
N PRO A 167 28.82 24.91 2.62
CA PRO A 167 29.76 24.79 3.73
C PRO A 167 29.47 23.62 4.70
N ASP A 168 28.20 23.19 4.79
CA ASP A 168 27.72 22.27 5.83
C ASP A 168 26.96 21.03 5.28
N GLY A 169 27.00 20.76 3.97
CA GLY A 169 26.19 19.69 3.37
C GLY A 169 26.94 18.37 3.17
N GLU A 170 26.52 17.31 3.88
CA GLU A 170 27.10 15.96 3.72
C GLU A 170 26.69 15.29 2.39
N HIS A 171 25.56 15.70 1.77
CA HIS A 171 25.12 15.21 0.46
C HIS A 171 24.36 16.29 -0.35
N SER A 172 24.94 16.74 -1.47
CA SER A 172 24.30 17.64 -2.45
C SER A 172 24.36 17.03 -3.84
N ILE A 173 23.23 17.06 -4.56
CA ILE A 173 23.13 16.66 -5.96
C ILE A 173 22.77 17.89 -6.77
N VAL A 174 23.71 18.33 -7.61
CA VAL A 174 23.50 19.43 -8.56
C VAL A 174 23.24 18.84 -9.94
N ARG A 175 22.17 19.29 -10.59
CA ARG A 175 21.85 18.96 -11.99
C ARG A 175 21.75 20.25 -12.78
N ARG A 176 22.60 20.38 -13.79
CA ARG A 176 22.50 21.48 -14.76
C ARG A 176 21.23 21.27 -15.59
N ARG A 177 20.39 22.31 -15.65
CA ARG A 177 19.14 22.32 -16.43
C ARG A 177 19.33 23.08 -17.75
N SER A 178 19.98 24.23 -17.68
CA SER A 178 20.41 25.03 -18.84
C SER A 178 21.76 25.69 -18.55
N GLY A 179 22.27 26.51 -19.49
CA GLY A 179 23.51 27.27 -19.27
C GLY A 179 23.44 28.25 -18.09
N ASP A 180 22.24 28.69 -17.73
CA ASP A 180 21.98 29.67 -16.69
C ASP A 180 21.05 29.16 -15.58
N SER A 181 20.72 27.86 -15.56
CA SER A 181 19.78 27.27 -14.61
C SER A 181 20.30 25.94 -14.07
N VAL A 182 20.24 25.78 -12.76
CA VAL A 182 20.65 24.57 -12.04
C VAL A 182 19.58 24.17 -11.03
N ALA A 183 19.31 22.88 -10.94
CA ALA A 183 18.54 22.29 -9.85
C ALA A 183 19.50 21.70 -8.82
N VAL A 184 19.24 21.99 -7.56
CA VAL A 184 20.04 21.51 -6.43
C VAL A 184 19.11 20.78 -5.47
N SER A 185 19.49 19.56 -5.09
CA SER A 185 18.85 18.81 -4.02
C SER A 185 19.87 18.53 -2.93
N THR A 186 19.56 18.92 -1.70
CA THR A 186 20.51 18.87 -0.59
C THR A 186 19.84 18.24 0.62
N ARG A 187 20.58 17.37 1.32
CA ARG A 187 20.21 16.88 2.64
C ARG A 187 21.23 17.40 3.64
N VAL A 188 20.76 18.14 4.65
CA VAL A 188 21.60 18.70 5.70
C VAL A 188 21.13 18.17 7.05
N THR A 189 22.09 17.75 7.87
CA THR A 189 21.86 17.34 9.25
C THR A 189 22.37 18.45 10.15
N VAL A 190 21.47 19.16 10.82
CA VAL A 190 21.82 20.29 11.70
C VAL A 190 21.59 19.88 13.15
N GLN A 191 22.56 20.17 14.01
CA GLN A 191 22.35 20.04 15.45
C GLN A 191 21.70 21.33 15.98
N ALA A 192 20.46 21.22 16.44
CA ALA A 192 19.75 22.31 17.08
C ALA A 192 20.42 22.69 18.40
N SER A 193 20.21 23.93 18.86
CA SER A 193 20.78 24.43 20.13
C SER A 193 20.31 23.65 21.37
N CYS A 194 19.19 22.93 21.27
CA CYS A 194 18.70 22.00 22.28
C CYS A 194 19.43 20.64 22.29
N GLY A 195 20.41 20.42 21.40
CA GLY A 195 21.15 19.18 21.25
C GLY A 195 20.49 18.17 20.31
N GLU A 196 19.30 18.47 19.79
CA GLU A 196 18.55 17.61 18.87
C GLU A 196 19.10 17.64 17.45
N VAL A 197 18.84 16.57 16.69
CA VAL A 197 19.25 16.46 15.29
C VAL A 197 18.06 16.76 14.39
N VAL A 198 18.23 17.75 13.51
CA VAL A 198 17.27 18.19 12.51
C VAL A 198 17.77 17.74 11.14
N ILE A 199 16.94 17.01 10.40
CA ILE A 199 17.22 16.64 9.01
C ILE A 199 16.42 17.56 8.11
N ILE A 200 17.11 18.25 7.21
CA ILE A 200 16.52 19.21 6.28
C ILE A 200 16.76 18.69 4.86
N ASP A 201 15.68 18.38 4.15
CA ASP A 201 15.69 18.00 2.75
C ASP A 201 15.24 19.18 1.89
N THR A 202 16.17 19.80 1.17
CA THR A 202 15.91 20.99 0.34
C THR A 202 15.98 20.63 -1.14
N HIS A 203 14.95 21.06 -1.88
CA HIS A 203 14.94 21.05 -3.34
C HIS A 203 14.84 22.48 -3.84
N SER A 204 15.79 22.91 -4.67
CA SER A 204 15.85 24.27 -5.18
C SER A 204 16.16 24.35 -6.66
N VAL A 205 15.69 25.42 -7.28
CA VAL A 205 16.18 25.89 -8.59
C VAL A 205 16.88 27.21 -8.36
N MET A 206 18.04 27.37 -9.01
CA MET A 206 18.78 28.62 -9.06
C MET A 206 18.97 29.02 -10.51
N LYS A 207 18.67 30.28 -10.82
CA LYS A 207 18.80 30.84 -12.15
C LYS A 207 19.65 32.11 -12.12
N ARG A 208 20.62 32.19 -13.02
CA ARG A 208 21.45 33.36 -13.25
C ARG A 208 20.84 34.24 -14.32
N PHE A 209 20.87 35.55 -14.08
CA PHE A 209 20.47 36.57 -15.04
C PHE A 209 21.61 37.56 -15.23
N VAL A 210 21.95 37.83 -16.48
CA VAL A 210 22.89 38.88 -16.85
C VAL A 210 22.07 40.06 -17.34
N THR A 211 22.18 41.20 -16.66
CA THR A 211 21.45 42.42 -16.99
C THR A 211 22.42 43.56 -17.28
N PRO A 212 21.99 44.65 -17.96
CA PRO A 212 22.83 45.85 -18.12
C PRO A 212 23.27 46.48 -16.80
N GLN A 213 22.52 46.25 -15.72
CA GLN A 213 22.74 46.83 -14.39
C GLN A 213 23.70 45.99 -13.54
N GLY A 214 23.91 44.72 -13.90
CA GLY A 214 24.73 43.77 -13.16
C GLY A 214 24.28 42.32 -13.34
N ASN A 215 24.84 41.43 -12.52
CA ASN A 215 24.49 40.01 -12.49
C ASN A 215 23.54 39.76 -11.33
N ALA A 216 22.56 38.88 -11.53
CA ALA A 216 21.65 38.46 -10.48
C ALA A 216 21.52 36.93 -10.47
N PHE A 217 21.26 36.39 -9.28
CA PHE A 217 20.95 34.99 -9.06
C PHE A 217 19.67 34.96 -8.26
N ILE A 218 18.64 34.30 -8.80
CA ILE A 218 17.38 34.08 -8.08
C ILE A 218 17.31 32.61 -7.72
N THR A 219 16.84 32.34 -6.51
CA THR A 219 16.58 30.99 -6.04
C THR A 219 15.16 30.85 -5.53
N GLU A 220 14.59 29.69 -5.83
CA GLU A 220 13.37 29.21 -5.21
C GLU A 220 13.64 27.81 -4.68
N ALA A 221 13.23 27.56 -3.45
CA ALA A 221 13.45 26.31 -2.78
C ALA A 221 12.24 25.89 -1.95
N CYS A 222 12.13 24.58 -1.75
CA CYS A 222 11.21 23.97 -0.81
C CYS A 222 12.04 23.06 0.09
N SER A 223 11.91 23.23 1.40
CA SER A 223 12.62 22.42 2.38
C SER A 223 11.65 21.67 3.29
N ASP A 224 11.89 20.38 3.44
CA ASP A 224 11.20 19.53 4.40
C ASP A 224 12.08 19.32 5.63
N TRP A 225 11.63 19.86 6.75
CA TRP A 225 12.26 19.78 8.05
C TRP A 225 11.69 18.59 8.80
N ASN A 226 12.56 17.67 9.20
CA ASN A 226 12.20 16.48 9.94
C ASN A 226 13.01 16.44 11.24
N VAL A 227 12.31 16.41 12.36
CA VAL A 227 12.91 16.25 13.69
C VAL A 227 12.28 15.06 14.37
N ASN A 228 13.13 14.12 14.78
CA ASN A 228 12.74 12.99 15.61
C ASN A 228 13.33 13.19 17.00
N SER A 229 12.56 13.85 17.86
CA SER A 229 12.94 14.10 19.25
C SER A 229 12.22 13.13 20.21
N PRO A 230 12.95 12.49 21.14
CA PRO A 230 12.34 11.76 22.26
C PRO A 230 11.56 12.66 23.23
N ALA A 231 11.87 13.97 23.29
CA ALA A 231 11.31 14.92 24.26
C ALA A 231 10.13 15.75 23.70
N LEU A 232 10.17 16.09 22.40
CA LEU A 232 9.17 16.96 21.75
C LEU A 232 8.25 16.20 20.77
N GLY A 233 8.46 14.90 20.60
CA GLY A 233 7.78 14.09 19.59
C GLY A 233 8.37 14.31 18.18
N ALA A 234 7.93 13.47 17.25
CA ALA A 234 8.29 13.63 15.85
C ALA A 234 7.46 14.75 15.22
N TRP A 235 8.12 15.75 14.64
CA TRP A 235 7.44 16.80 13.88
C TRP A 235 8.05 16.96 12.50
N ARG A 236 7.19 17.31 11.55
CA ARG A 236 7.54 17.62 10.17
C ARG A 236 7.00 18.99 9.81
N HIS A 237 7.83 19.80 9.16
CA HIS A 237 7.43 21.11 8.68
C HIS A 237 7.99 21.34 7.29
N SER A 238 7.19 21.95 6.41
CA SER A 238 7.64 22.29 5.06
C SER A 238 7.72 23.81 4.93
N THR A 239 8.86 24.31 4.48
CA THR A 239 9.09 25.71 4.19
C THR A 239 9.25 25.92 2.70
N ARG A 240 8.82 27.09 2.24
CA ARG A 240 9.14 27.58 0.90
C ARG A 240 10.08 28.76 1.08
N GLU A 241 11.26 28.67 0.49
CA GLU A 241 12.25 29.73 0.51
C GLU A 241 12.36 30.39 -0.86
N GLU A 242 12.49 31.71 -0.82
CA GLU A 242 12.72 32.54 -1.99
C GLU A 242 13.91 33.44 -1.69
N GLY A 243 14.83 33.57 -2.64
CA GLY A 243 16.05 34.34 -2.43
C GLY A 243 16.52 35.02 -3.70
N CYS A 244 17.20 36.14 -3.52
CA CYS A 244 17.83 36.87 -4.61
C CYS A 244 19.20 37.36 -4.14
N PHE A 245 20.21 37.20 -5.01
CA PHE A 245 21.52 37.78 -4.83
C PHE A 245 21.87 38.61 -6.06
N VAL A 246 22.21 39.87 -5.85
CA VAL A 246 22.46 40.82 -6.93
C VAL A 246 23.85 41.42 -6.77
N VAL A 247 24.60 41.44 -7.85
CA VAL A 247 25.95 42.01 -7.94
C VAL A 247 25.96 43.06 -9.03
N ARG A 248 26.38 44.26 -8.68
CA ARG A 248 26.60 45.35 -9.64
C ARG A 248 27.92 46.03 -9.38
N SER A 249 28.43 46.69 -10.41
CA SER A 249 29.49 47.67 -10.24
C SER A 249 28.94 48.83 -9.41
N TYR A 250 29.74 49.28 -8.44
CA TYR A 250 29.43 50.40 -7.58
C TYR A 250 30.56 51.42 -7.68
N ASP A 251 30.23 52.64 -8.06
CA ASP A 251 31.18 53.75 -8.10
C ASP A 251 31.46 54.18 -6.65
N ALA A 252 32.45 53.53 -6.06
CA ALA A 252 32.79 53.73 -4.67
C ALA A 252 33.21 55.19 -4.44
N SER A 253 32.53 55.86 -3.51
CA SER A 253 32.97 57.16 -3.01
C SER A 253 34.43 57.05 -2.52
N PRO A 254 35.29 58.06 -2.75
CA PRO A 254 36.69 58.05 -2.34
C PRO A 254 36.93 57.68 -0.87
N ARG A 255 35.92 57.89 0.00
CA ARG A 255 35.93 57.54 1.42
C ARG A 255 36.07 56.03 1.71
N PHE A 256 35.67 55.15 0.78
CA PHE A 256 35.68 53.69 0.99
C PHE A 256 36.92 53.00 0.42
N ILE A 257 37.67 53.68 -0.48
CA ILE A 257 38.84 53.11 -1.16
C ILE A 257 39.93 52.63 -0.18
N PRO A 258 40.33 53.40 0.87
CA PRO A 258 41.39 52.97 1.78
C PRO A 258 41.04 51.72 2.59
N ALA A 259 39.76 51.56 2.97
CA ALA A 259 39.28 50.39 3.72
C ALA A 259 39.30 49.13 2.85
N LEU A 260 38.88 49.24 1.58
CA LEU A 260 38.92 48.15 0.61
C LEU A 260 40.35 47.72 0.29
N GLU A 261 41.27 48.67 0.09
CA GLU A 261 42.70 48.39 -0.14
C GLU A 261 43.37 47.70 1.06
N THR A 262 43.00 48.12 2.28
CA THR A 262 43.46 47.49 3.54
C THR A 262 42.97 46.04 3.64
N ARG A 263 41.71 45.79 3.27
CA ARG A 263 41.14 44.42 3.23
C ARG A 263 41.87 43.54 2.21
N VAL A 264 42.19 44.08 1.02
CA VAL A 264 42.97 43.35 0.00
C VAL A 264 44.40 43.06 0.46
N THR A 265 45.08 44.02 1.07
CA THR A 265 46.45 43.82 1.59
C THR A 265 46.48 42.82 2.73
N PHE A 266 45.51 42.83 3.63
CA PHE A 266 45.36 41.80 4.66
C PHE A 266 45.20 40.39 4.07
N LEU A 267 44.32 40.25 3.06
CA LEU A 267 44.12 38.96 2.37
C LEU A 267 45.41 38.47 1.67
N LYS A 268 46.16 39.38 1.01
CA LYS A 268 47.45 39.06 0.39
C LYS A 268 48.51 38.69 1.42
N LEU A 269 48.58 39.38 2.56
CA LEU A 269 49.53 39.09 3.63
C LEU A 269 49.26 37.72 4.25
N ARG A 270 47.99 37.40 4.53
CA ARG A 270 47.58 36.09 5.06
C ARG A 270 47.95 34.96 4.10
N ARG A 271 47.76 35.16 2.79
CA ARG A 271 48.19 34.22 1.75
C ARG A 271 49.71 34.05 1.73
N THR A 272 50.46 35.14 1.77
CA THR A 272 51.94 35.12 1.71
C THR A 272 52.55 34.47 2.95
N GLN A 273 52.00 34.75 4.13
CA GLN A 273 52.41 34.10 5.38
C GLN A 273 52.20 32.58 5.32
N MET A 274 51.06 32.15 4.78
CA MET A 274 50.79 30.73 4.56
C MET A 274 51.80 30.10 3.59
N THR A 275 52.17 30.80 2.52
CA THR A 275 53.18 30.35 1.56
C THR A 275 54.59 30.26 2.18
N LEU A 276 55.00 31.25 2.99
CA LEU A 276 56.32 31.26 3.65
C LEU A 276 56.44 30.20 4.74
N MET A 277 55.39 29.97 5.52
CA MET A 277 55.35 28.88 6.50
C MET A 277 55.43 27.51 5.81
N ASN A 278 54.77 27.36 4.65
CA ASN A 278 54.84 26.13 3.85
C ASN A 278 56.23 25.93 3.19
N ALA A 279 56.95 27.02 2.85
CA ALA A 279 58.27 26.96 2.22
C ALA A 279 59.45 26.75 3.20
N GLY A 280 59.21 26.78 4.52
CA GLY A 280 60.23 26.43 5.52
C GLY A 280 61.41 27.40 5.67
N VAL A 281 61.24 28.66 5.27
CA VAL A 281 62.29 29.70 5.34
C VAL A 281 62.69 29.96 6.80
N GLY A 282 63.97 29.75 7.14
CA GLY A 282 64.55 30.04 8.48
C GLY A 282 64.91 28.83 9.36
N LEU A 283 64.82 27.60 8.86
CA LEU A 283 65.22 26.38 9.57
C LEU A 283 66.60 25.83 9.21
N SER A 284 67.23 25.10 10.13
CA SER A 284 68.39 24.25 9.83
C SER A 284 68.01 23.03 8.97
N GLU A 285 68.97 22.45 8.24
CA GLU A 285 68.74 21.30 7.36
C GLU A 285 68.20 20.06 8.10
N GLU A 286 68.60 19.84 9.36
CA GLU A 286 68.07 18.72 10.16
C GLU A 286 66.61 18.96 10.60
N GLN A 287 66.26 20.19 10.94
CA GLN A 287 64.87 20.57 11.25
C GLN A 287 63.97 20.44 10.02
N LYS A 288 64.47 20.83 8.84
CA LYS A 288 63.77 20.59 7.56
C LYS A 288 63.50 19.10 7.34
N ARG A 289 64.50 18.22 7.56
CA ARG A 289 64.33 16.76 7.41
C ARG A 289 63.26 16.17 8.34
N TRP A 290 63.25 16.55 9.61
CA TRP A 290 62.24 16.06 10.56
C TRP A 290 60.86 16.67 10.33
N ARG A 291 60.79 17.94 9.91
CA ARG A 291 59.55 18.55 9.45
C ARG A 291 59.00 17.85 8.20
N ASP A 292 59.84 17.55 7.23
CA ASP A 292 59.42 16.83 6.01
C ASP A 292 58.95 15.42 6.36
N ALA A 293 59.63 14.75 7.29
CA ALA A 293 59.18 13.46 7.80
C ALA A 293 57.82 13.55 8.52
N ALA A 294 57.64 14.52 9.41
CA ALA A 294 56.37 14.77 10.09
C ALA A 294 55.27 15.17 9.12
N THR A 295 55.58 15.94 8.07
CA THR A 295 54.62 16.37 7.05
C THR A 295 54.21 15.20 6.16
N ARG A 296 55.15 14.36 5.72
CA ARG A 296 54.86 13.12 4.99
C ARG A 296 54.00 12.17 5.83
N GLU A 297 54.34 12.01 7.10
CA GLU A 297 53.59 11.12 8.00
C GLU A 297 52.19 11.67 8.32
N LYS A 298 52.08 12.99 8.53
CA LYS A 298 50.79 13.67 8.70
C LYS A 298 49.94 13.59 7.44
N GLN A 299 50.52 13.72 6.25
CA GLN A 299 49.82 13.51 4.98
C GLN A 299 49.36 12.07 4.82
N SER A 300 50.20 11.09 5.16
CA SER A 300 49.86 9.67 5.13
C SER A 300 48.75 9.32 6.14
N CYS A 301 48.82 9.88 7.35
CA CYS A 301 47.80 9.72 8.38
C CYS A 301 46.49 10.41 7.97
N GLN A 302 46.55 11.61 7.39
CA GLN A 302 45.38 12.31 6.88
C GLN A 302 44.73 11.54 5.74
N ALA A 303 45.51 11.06 4.77
CA ALA A 303 45.01 10.20 3.69
C ALA A 303 44.35 8.92 4.23
N SER A 304 44.95 8.29 5.25
CA SER A 304 44.38 7.12 5.90
C SER A 304 43.10 7.45 6.69
N ARG A 305 42.99 8.63 7.29
CA ARG A 305 41.78 9.11 7.99
C ARG A 305 40.67 9.49 7.02
N ASP A 306 41.01 10.13 5.90
CA ASP A 306 40.08 10.45 4.83
C ASP A 306 39.54 9.17 4.18
N GLU A 307 40.41 8.17 3.98
CA GLU A 307 40.00 6.83 3.55
C GLU A 307 39.09 6.15 4.59
N ASN A 308 39.39 6.27 5.89
CA ASN A 308 38.52 5.74 6.95
C ASN A 308 37.15 6.40 6.94
N LYS A 309 37.10 7.74 6.78
CA LYS A 309 35.85 8.49 6.69
C LYS A 309 35.04 8.00 5.48
N LEU A 310 35.67 7.96 4.32
CA LEU A 310 35.05 7.46 3.09
C LEU A 310 34.54 6.01 3.23
N LEU A 311 35.31 5.12 3.85
CA LEU A 311 34.91 3.73 4.07
C LEU A 311 33.77 3.60 5.08
N ASN A 312 33.75 4.43 6.12
CA ASN A 312 32.64 4.49 7.08
C ASN A 312 31.37 5.00 6.40
N ASP A 313 31.45 6.08 5.61
CA ASP A 313 30.31 6.64 4.89
C ASP A 313 29.73 5.60 3.92
N LYS A 314 30.61 4.89 3.19
CA LYS A 314 30.19 3.78 2.32
C LYS A 314 29.59 2.62 3.10
N LEU A 315 30.14 2.28 4.27
CA LEU A 315 29.63 1.20 5.12
C LEU A 315 28.24 1.55 5.67
N GLU A 316 28.05 2.75 6.19
CA GLU A 316 26.74 3.22 6.66
C GLU A 316 25.72 3.27 5.53
N SER A 317 26.12 3.77 4.36
CA SER A 317 25.25 3.75 3.17
C SER A 317 24.85 2.31 2.80
N CYS A 318 25.78 1.37 2.84
CA CYS A 318 25.51 -0.04 2.52
C CYS A 318 24.59 -0.68 3.58
N ILE A 319 24.81 -0.41 4.86
CA ILE A 319 23.95 -0.88 5.96
C ILE A 319 22.53 -0.31 5.83
N ARG A 320 22.39 1.00 5.58
CA ARG A 320 21.09 1.65 5.35
C ARG A 320 20.36 0.99 4.18
N THR A 321 21.04 0.84 3.05
CA THR A 321 20.44 0.23 1.85
C THR A 321 20.03 -1.23 2.10
N CYS A 322 20.83 -2.02 2.81
CA CYS A 322 20.47 -3.40 3.19
C CYS A 322 19.25 -3.44 4.13
N ASN A 323 19.15 -2.52 5.08
CA ASN A 323 17.99 -2.42 5.97
C ASN A 323 16.72 -1.97 5.22
N ASP A 324 16.85 -1.04 4.28
CA ASP A 324 15.75 -0.61 3.43
C ASP A 324 15.25 -1.77 2.56
N LEU A 325 16.16 -2.49 1.90
CA LEU A 325 15.83 -3.68 1.12
C LEU A 325 15.18 -4.78 1.96
N ARG A 326 15.67 -5.01 3.18
CA ARG A 326 15.05 -5.96 4.12
C ARG A 326 13.62 -5.55 4.49
N THR A 327 13.41 -4.25 4.69
CA THR A 327 12.08 -3.70 5.00
C THR A 327 11.15 -3.86 3.80
N VAL A 328 11.61 -3.50 2.60
CA VAL A 328 10.87 -3.69 1.35
C VAL A 328 10.50 -5.16 1.16
N LEU A 329 11.44 -6.10 1.34
CA LEU A 329 11.17 -7.53 1.25
C LEU A 329 10.13 -8.01 2.28
N SER A 330 10.15 -7.49 3.50
CA SER A 330 9.15 -7.82 4.53
C SER A 330 7.75 -7.28 4.17
N VAL A 331 7.67 -6.06 3.64
CA VAL A 331 6.41 -5.45 3.17
C VAL A 331 5.88 -6.20 1.96
N VAL A 332 6.76 -6.62 1.07
CA VAL A 332 6.43 -7.44 -0.10
C VAL A 332 5.89 -8.81 0.32
N ASP A 333 6.51 -9.49 1.30
CA ASP A 333 6.02 -10.77 1.82
C ASP A 333 4.63 -10.62 2.48
N ILE A 334 4.42 -9.54 3.25
CA ILE A 334 3.10 -9.20 3.83
C ILE A 334 2.08 -8.90 2.72
N LYS A 335 2.45 -8.11 1.71
CA LYS A 335 1.57 -7.82 0.56
C LYS A 335 1.24 -9.07 -0.23
N GLN A 336 2.20 -9.96 -0.48
CA GLN A 336 1.98 -11.23 -1.18
C GLN A 336 1.01 -12.12 -0.39
N ARG A 337 1.18 -12.24 0.93
CA ARG A 337 0.22 -12.98 1.78
C ARG A 337 -1.18 -12.35 1.73
N ASN A 338 -1.27 -11.03 1.82
CA ASN A 338 -2.55 -10.32 1.76
C ASN A 338 -3.21 -10.43 0.38
N LEU A 339 -2.47 -10.37 -0.71
CA LEU A 339 -2.97 -10.57 -2.08
C LEU A 339 -3.42 -12.03 -2.30
N ILE A 340 -2.69 -13.01 -1.77
CA ILE A 340 -3.11 -14.42 -1.84
C ILE A 340 -4.41 -14.63 -1.05
N VAL A 341 -4.53 -14.04 0.14
CA VAL A 341 -5.75 -14.12 0.96
C VAL A 341 -6.92 -13.37 0.30
N ALA A 342 -6.70 -12.16 -0.21
CA ALA A 342 -7.71 -11.37 -0.90
C ALA A 342 -8.15 -12.02 -2.21
N ASN A 343 -7.24 -12.57 -3.01
CA ASN A 343 -7.57 -13.32 -4.22
C ASN A 343 -8.24 -14.65 -3.91
N ALA A 344 -7.88 -15.34 -2.82
CA ALA A 344 -8.59 -16.54 -2.38
C ALA A 344 -10.03 -16.20 -1.95
N PHE A 345 -10.23 -15.06 -1.27
CA PHE A 345 -11.54 -14.57 -0.89
C PHE A 345 -12.36 -14.14 -2.11
N ALA A 346 -11.80 -13.29 -2.99
CA ALA A 346 -12.45 -12.83 -4.21
C ALA A 346 -12.74 -13.99 -5.18
N ALA A 347 -11.83 -14.96 -5.34
CA ALA A 347 -12.08 -16.16 -6.14
C ALA A 347 -13.12 -17.08 -5.49
N LYS A 348 -13.22 -17.13 -4.16
CA LYS A 348 -14.28 -17.86 -3.46
C LYS A 348 -15.63 -17.17 -3.68
N THR A 349 -15.71 -15.84 -3.53
CA THR A 349 -16.90 -15.02 -3.78
C THR A 349 -17.36 -15.11 -5.24
N LEU A 350 -16.43 -14.99 -6.19
CA LEU A 350 -16.74 -15.06 -7.63
C LEU A 350 -17.09 -16.49 -8.09
N ARG A 351 -16.55 -17.53 -7.43
CA ARG A 351 -17.00 -18.92 -7.61
C ARG A 351 -18.38 -19.15 -7.01
N THR A 352 -18.72 -18.55 -5.87
CA THR A 352 -20.08 -18.64 -5.31
C THR A 352 -21.09 -17.87 -6.15
N GLU A 353 -20.74 -16.70 -6.69
CA GLU A 353 -21.60 -15.92 -7.60
C GLU A 353 -21.80 -16.64 -8.95
N LYS A 354 -20.73 -17.18 -9.56
CA LYS A 354 -20.87 -18.01 -10.78
C LYS A 354 -21.67 -19.30 -10.56
N ARG A 355 -21.69 -19.83 -9.33
CA ARG A 355 -22.48 -21.04 -8.98
C ARG A 355 -23.99 -20.74 -8.86
N LEU A 356 -24.35 -19.52 -8.50
CA LEU A 356 -25.74 -19.07 -8.29
C LEU A 356 -26.33 -18.31 -9.48
N GLN A 357 -25.76 -18.42 -10.68
CA GLN A 357 -26.36 -17.77 -11.85
C GLN A 357 -27.58 -18.58 -12.31
N LEU A 358 -28.79 -18.06 -12.03
CA LEU A 358 -30.07 -18.58 -12.51
C LEU A 358 -30.01 -18.73 -14.04
N SER A 359 -30.01 -19.97 -14.54
CA SER A 359 -30.17 -20.22 -15.97
C SER A 359 -31.61 -19.97 -16.37
N SER A 360 -31.84 -19.03 -17.29
CA SER A 360 -33.17 -18.72 -17.80
C SER A 360 -33.89 -19.96 -18.34
N THR A 361 -33.16 -20.93 -18.89
CA THR A 361 -33.73 -22.18 -19.43
C THR A 361 -34.25 -23.13 -18.35
N ALA A 362 -33.53 -23.24 -17.22
CA ALA A 362 -33.93 -24.10 -16.11
C ALA A 362 -35.19 -23.57 -15.42
N LEU A 363 -35.27 -22.24 -15.24
CA LEU A 363 -36.47 -21.59 -14.70
C LEU A 363 -37.69 -21.76 -15.61
N LEU A 364 -37.54 -21.55 -16.92
CA LEU A 364 -38.63 -21.73 -17.87
C LEU A 364 -39.17 -23.18 -17.86
N SER A 365 -38.28 -24.17 -17.72
CA SER A 365 -38.69 -25.58 -17.57
C SER A 365 -39.50 -25.83 -16.30
N LEU A 366 -39.04 -25.30 -15.16
CA LEU A 366 -39.77 -25.41 -13.87
C LEU A 366 -41.10 -24.65 -13.91
N GLU A 367 -41.15 -23.50 -14.58
CA GLU A 367 -42.36 -22.71 -14.75
C GLU A 367 -43.40 -23.44 -15.62
N ASN A 368 -42.99 -24.11 -16.68
CA ASN A 368 -43.88 -24.94 -17.48
C ASN A 368 -44.45 -26.09 -16.64
N ARG A 369 -43.59 -26.83 -15.92
CA ARG A 369 -44.01 -27.94 -15.04
C ARG A 369 -45.00 -27.50 -13.94
N ILE A 370 -44.73 -26.37 -13.29
CA ILE A 370 -45.61 -25.89 -12.21
C ILE A 370 -46.97 -25.43 -12.76
N ASN A 371 -46.99 -24.86 -13.97
CA ASN A 371 -48.20 -24.41 -14.62
C ASN A 371 -49.04 -25.60 -15.12
N GLU A 372 -48.41 -26.66 -15.66
CA GLU A 372 -49.09 -27.92 -15.99
C GLU A 372 -49.76 -28.52 -14.76
N ARG A 373 -49.04 -28.61 -13.64
CA ARG A 373 -49.60 -29.12 -12.38
C ARG A 373 -50.67 -28.24 -11.76
N HIS A 374 -50.64 -26.94 -12.00
CA HIS A 374 -51.70 -26.05 -11.55
C HIS A 374 -53.06 -26.45 -12.15
N CYS A 375 -53.07 -26.90 -13.41
CA CYS A 375 -54.27 -27.42 -14.07
C CYS A 375 -54.77 -28.75 -13.46
N GLU A 376 -53.91 -29.51 -12.78
CA GLU A 376 -54.25 -30.79 -12.15
C GLU A 376 -54.76 -30.66 -10.70
N LEU A 377 -54.80 -29.45 -10.15
CA LEU A 377 -55.18 -29.21 -8.76
C LEU A 377 -56.57 -29.76 -8.42
N GLU A 378 -57.56 -29.64 -9.32
CA GLU A 378 -58.91 -30.18 -9.11
C GLU A 378 -58.92 -31.70 -8.88
N TYR A 379 -58.05 -32.44 -9.59
CA TYR A 379 -57.88 -33.88 -9.39
C TYR A 379 -57.28 -34.19 -8.01
N TYR A 380 -56.24 -33.44 -7.60
CA TYR A 380 -55.63 -33.60 -6.29
C TYR A 380 -56.60 -33.26 -5.15
N PHE A 381 -57.44 -32.24 -5.31
CA PHE A 381 -58.45 -31.87 -4.31
C PHE A 381 -59.43 -33.01 -4.04
N ASN A 382 -59.97 -33.61 -5.09
CA ASN A 382 -60.93 -34.71 -4.96
C ASN A 382 -60.29 -35.96 -4.33
N HIS A 383 -59.03 -36.25 -4.67
CA HIS A 383 -58.31 -37.38 -4.11
C HIS A 383 -57.93 -37.18 -2.63
N ILE A 384 -57.47 -35.97 -2.25
CA ILE A 384 -57.05 -35.63 -0.88
C ILE A 384 -58.25 -35.50 0.07
N GLN A 385 -59.43 -35.12 -0.43
CA GLN A 385 -60.66 -35.08 0.38
C GLN A 385 -61.12 -36.47 0.87
N SER A 386 -60.78 -37.54 0.14
CA SER A 386 -61.17 -38.91 0.51
C SER A 386 -60.37 -39.49 1.69
N THR A 387 -59.27 -38.84 2.10
CA THR A 387 -58.38 -39.32 3.16
C THR A 387 -58.86 -38.85 4.55
N ILE A 388 -59.46 -39.78 5.29
CA ILE A 388 -60.04 -39.63 6.65
C ILE A 388 -59.13 -38.79 7.59
N PRO A 389 -59.70 -37.92 8.48
CA PRO A 389 -58.95 -37.27 9.55
C PRO A 389 -58.32 -38.34 10.46
N GLY A 390 -56.99 -38.41 10.47
CA GLY A 390 -56.23 -39.41 11.21
C GLY A 390 -55.04 -38.77 11.92
N ARG A 391 -54.41 -39.55 12.80
CA ARG A 391 -53.18 -39.19 13.53
C ARG A 391 -52.11 -38.64 12.59
N ASP A 392 -51.15 -37.95 13.18
CA ASP A 392 -49.92 -37.58 12.51
C ASP A 392 -49.26 -38.79 11.83
N VAL A 393 -48.90 -38.65 10.56
CA VAL A 393 -48.26 -39.70 9.75
C VAL A 393 -47.07 -39.10 9.00
N ASP A 394 -45.92 -39.77 9.12
CA ASP A 394 -44.79 -39.62 8.20
C ASP A 394 -44.61 -40.94 7.45
N GLN A 395 -44.63 -40.90 6.12
CA GLN A 395 -44.50 -42.06 5.26
C GLN A 395 -43.48 -41.77 4.16
N VAL A 396 -42.53 -42.68 3.98
CA VAL A 396 -41.65 -42.72 2.81
C VAL A 396 -42.03 -43.93 1.99
N THR A 397 -42.34 -43.72 0.72
CA THR A 397 -42.81 -44.75 -0.21
C THR A 397 -41.86 -44.80 -1.39
N VAL A 398 -41.46 -46.02 -1.76
CA VAL A 398 -40.59 -46.27 -2.90
C VAL A 398 -41.42 -46.91 -3.99
N HIS A 399 -41.66 -46.18 -5.08
CA HIS A 399 -42.39 -46.68 -6.24
C HIS A 399 -41.38 -47.14 -7.30
N ARG A 400 -41.61 -48.33 -7.87
CA ARG A 400 -40.80 -48.90 -8.95
C ARG A 400 -41.66 -49.00 -10.19
N GLU A 401 -41.27 -48.29 -11.24
CA GLU A 401 -41.94 -48.30 -12.55
C GLU A 401 -40.97 -48.78 -13.64
N GLY A 402 -41.50 -49.38 -14.71
CA GLY A 402 -40.70 -49.88 -15.85
C GLY A 402 -40.23 -51.33 -15.73
N VAL A 403 -39.66 -51.86 -16.82
CA VAL A 403 -39.06 -53.21 -16.88
C VAL A 403 -37.82 -53.21 -15.98
N GLU A 404 -37.73 -54.16 -15.05
CA GLU A 404 -36.64 -54.27 -14.05
C GLU A 404 -36.49 -53.08 -13.08
N GLY A 405 -37.48 -52.19 -12.95
CA GLY A 405 -37.40 -51.03 -12.04
C GLY A 405 -36.50 -49.91 -12.56
N THR A 406 -36.44 -49.77 -13.89
CA THR A 406 -35.69 -48.75 -14.64
C THR A 406 -36.08 -47.31 -14.30
N SER A 407 -37.30 -47.07 -13.80
CA SER A 407 -37.72 -45.78 -13.25
C SER A 407 -38.02 -45.88 -11.76
N ALA A 408 -37.25 -45.13 -10.98
CA ALA A 408 -37.30 -45.08 -9.54
C ALA A 408 -37.97 -43.79 -9.07
N THR A 409 -39.01 -43.90 -8.25
CA THR A 409 -39.65 -42.73 -7.65
C THR A 409 -39.67 -42.86 -6.13
N LEU A 410 -39.14 -41.85 -5.43
CA LEU A 410 -39.25 -41.73 -3.97
C LEU A 410 -40.34 -40.72 -3.63
N GLU A 411 -41.26 -41.08 -2.73
CA GLU A 411 -42.35 -40.21 -2.31
C GLU A 411 -42.37 -40.07 -0.79
N PHE A 412 -42.18 -38.85 -0.30
CA PHE A 412 -42.28 -38.49 1.11
C PHE A 412 -43.64 -37.84 1.31
N LYS A 413 -44.41 -38.35 2.27
CA LYS A 413 -45.71 -37.82 2.66
C LYS A 413 -45.73 -37.57 4.15
N ARG A 414 -46.17 -36.37 4.54
CA ARG A 414 -46.33 -35.95 5.93
C ARG A 414 -47.71 -35.35 6.12
N LYS A 415 -48.40 -35.78 7.18
CA LYS A 415 -49.69 -35.23 7.60
C LYS A 415 -49.60 -34.89 9.08
N ARG A 416 -49.94 -33.64 9.42
CA ARG A 416 -49.93 -33.12 10.79
C ARG A 416 -51.22 -32.37 11.10
N LEU A 417 -51.72 -32.51 12.32
CA LEU A 417 -52.73 -31.61 12.86
C LEU A 417 -52.01 -30.43 13.56
N ILE A 418 -52.28 -29.22 13.09
CA ILE A 418 -51.62 -28.01 13.57
C ILE A 418 -52.61 -27.23 14.46
N PRO A 419 -52.23 -26.84 15.69
CA PRO A 419 -53.12 -26.16 16.64
C PRO A 419 -53.26 -24.66 16.35
N PHE A 420 -53.41 -24.31 15.08
CA PHE A 420 -53.56 -22.94 14.59
C PHE A 420 -54.61 -22.91 13.47
N ASN A 421 -55.23 -21.74 13.25
CA ASN A 421 -56.19 -21.58 12.17
C ASN A 421 -55.51 -21.67 10.78
N ALA A 422 -56.29 -22.03 9.76
CA ALA A 422 -55.76 -22.27 8.42
C ALA A 422 -55.17 -21.00 7.77
N ASP A 423 -55.68 -19.81 8.09
CA ASP A 423 -55.24 -18.56 7.49
C ASP A 423 -53.85 -18.14 7.96
N ILE A 424 -53.60 -18.19 9.28
CA ILE A 424 -52.29 -17.91 9.88
C ILE A 424 -51.28 -18.95 9.40
N THR A 425 -51.64 -20.25 9.43
CA THR A 425 -50.75 -21.31 8.95
C THR A 425 -50.40 -21.18 7.47
N SER A 426 -51.37 -20.81 6.63
CA SER A 426 -51.10 -20.58 5.19
C SER A 426 -50.14 -19.41 4.98
N ARG A 427 -50.28 -18.34 5.78
CA ARG A 427 -49.39 -17.17 5.72
C ARG A 427 -47.97 -17.51 6.16
N GLU A 428 -47.81 -18.17 7.31
CA GLU A 428 -46.47 -18.45 7.84
C GLU A 428 -45.72 -19.50 7.03
N ILE A 429 -46.43 -20.45 6.41
CA ILE A 429 -45.80 -21.36 5.44
C ILE A 429 -45.29 -20.57 4.23
N TRP A 430 -46.06 -19.61 3.71
CA TRP A 430 -45.60 -18.76 2.60
C TRP A 430 -44.40 -17.90 2.99
N ASN A 431 -44.42 -17.31 4.19
CA ASN A 431 -43.29 -16.55 4.72
C ASN A 431 -42.03 -17.42 4.84
N THR A 432 -42.18 -18.68 5.27
CA THR A 432 -41.07 -19.63 5.35
C THR A 432 -40.49 -19.97 3.97
N MET A 433 -41.29 -19.96 2.91
CA MET A 433 -40.81 -20.16 1.53
C MET A 433 -39.95 -19.01 1.02
N HIS A 434 -40.11 -17.78 1.54
CA HIS A 434 -39.23 -16.65 1.22
C HIS A 434 -37.78 -16.85 1.71
N LEU A 435 -37.56 -17.79 2.62
CA LEU A 435 -36.21 -18.21 3.04
C LEU A 435 -35.53 -19.14 2.03
N GLY A 436 -36.18 -19.49 0.91
CA GLY A 436 -35.64 -20.34 -0.15
C GLY A 436 -35.63 -21.82 0.17
N VAL A 437 -34.80 -22.61 -0.52
CA VAL A 437 -34.71 -24.08 -0.36
C VAL A 437 -33.93 -24.51 0.88
N PHE A 438 -32.83 -23.83 1.22
CA PHE A 438 -31.98 -24.16 2.37
C PHE A 438 -32.21 -23.21 3.56
N PRO A 439 -32.11 -23.66 4.82
CA PRO A 439 -32.13 -22.77 6.00
C PRO A 439 -30.90 -21.83 6.03
N ALA A 440 -30.92 -20.77 6.85
CA ALA A 440 -29.94 -19.67 6.80
C ALA A 440 -28.45 -20.11 6.98
N ASP A 441 -27.52 -19.30 6.45
CA ASP A 441 -26.05 -19.47 6.37
C ASP A 441 -25.48 -20.12 5.09
N HIS A 442 -26.30 -20.36 4.06
CA HIS A 442 -25.87 -21.00 2.81
C HIS A 442 -25.93 -20.08 1.59
N SER A 443 -25.18 -20.44 0.54
CA SER A 443 -25.20 -19.73 -0.74
C SER A 443 -26.57 -19.89 -1.40
N LEU A 444 -27.43 -18.89 -1.24
CA LEU A 444 -28.83 -18.91 -1.61
C LEU A 444 -29.20 -17.62 -2.37
N GLN A 445 -29.95 -17.76 -3.45
CA GLN A 445 -30.62 -16.68 -4.15
C GLN A 445 -32.12 -16.96 -4.16
N VAL A 446 -32.92 -16.00 -3.70
CA VAL A 446 -34.38 -16.05 -3.80
C VAL A 446 -34.82 -14.84 -4.61
N SER A 447 -35.65 -15.09 -5.62
CA SER A 447 -36.22 -14.07 -6.49
C SER A 447 -37.73 -14.19 -6.50
N LYS A 448 -38.41 -13.09 -6.25
CA LYS A 448 -39.86 -13.00 -6.34
C LYS A 448 -40.25 -12.82 -7.81
N CYS A 449 -40.86 -13.84 -8.41
CA CYS A 449 -41.34 -13.79 -9.79
C CYS A 449 -42.70 -13.08 -9.87
N SER A 450 -43.58 -13.34 -8.90
CA SER A 450 -44.89 -12.69 -8.72
C SER A 450 -45.30 -12.71 -7.24
N ASP A 451 -46.46 -12.15 -6.88
CA ASP A 451 -46.98 -12.19 -5.51
C ASP A 451 -47.21 -13.61 -4.97
N ASP A 452 -47.47 -14.56 -5.88
CA ASP A 452 -47.75 -15.95 -5.57
C ASP A 452 -46.71 -16.91 -6.16
N THR A 453 -45.55 -16.42 -6.63
CA THR A 453 -44.52 -17.27 -7.22
C THR A 453 -43.11 -16.82 -6.83
N LEU A 454 -42.33 -17.75 -6.30
CA LEU A 454 -40.96 -17.57 -5.88
C LEU A 454 -40.05 -18.54 -6.63
N ALA A 455 -38.94 -18.03 -7.14
CA ALA A 455 -37.84 -18.87 -7.61
C ALA A 455 -36.71 -18.81 -6.58
N SER A 456 -36.17 -19.97 -6.20
CA SER A 456 -35.03 -20.10 -5.31
C SER A 456 -33.97 -20.98 -5.94
N GLN A 457 -32.72 -20.53 -5.89
CA GLN A 457 -31.56 -21.35 -6.17
C GLN A 457 -30.67 -21.39 -4.94
N GLY A 458 -30.13 -22.55 -4.63
CA GLY A 458 -29.19 -22.69 -3.54
C GLY A 458 -28.12 -23.71 -3.84
N CYS A 459 -26.97 -23.54 -3.20
CA CYS A 459 -25.94 -24.55 -3.13
C CYS A 459 -25.56 -24.79 -1.66
N GLU A 460 -25.45 -26.06 -1.27
CA GLU A 460 -25.06 -26.47 0.07
C GLU A 460 -24.13 -27.68 0.01
N THR A 461 -23.20 -27.79 0.95
CA THR A 461 -22.34 -28.97 1.10
C THR A 461 -22.65 -29.64 2.43
N HIS A 462 -23.16 -30.87 2.39
CA HIS A 462 -23.48 -31.68 3.57
C HIS A 462 -22.40 -32.72 3.85
N PRO A 463 -22.00 -32.94 5.11
CA PRO A 463 -21.16 -34.07 5.47
C PRO A 463 -21.95 -35.38 5.35
N LEU A 464 -21.28 -36.45 4.89
CA LEU A 464 -21.87 -37.79 4.83
C LEU A 464 -21.54 -38.58 6.10
N GLU A 465 -22.49 -39.35 6.65
CA GLU A 465 -22.27 -40.19 7.85
C GLU A 465 -21.12 -41.19 7.67
N CYS A 466 -20.94 -41.74 6.46
CA CYS A 466 -19.86 -42.66 6.10
C CYS A 466 -18.49 -41.97 5.88
N GLY A 467 -18.41 -40.66 6.15
CA GLY A 467 -17.26 -39.82 5.84
C GLY A 467 -17.28 -39.32 4.39
N GLY A 468 -16.87 -38.07 4.19
CA GLY A 468 -16.89 -37.39 2.90
C GLY A 468 -17.93 -36.28 2.85
N THR A 469 -18.27 -35.81 1.65
CA THR A 469 -19.19 -34.68 1.46
C THR A 469 -20.11 -34.90 0.27
N VAL A 470 -21.30 -34.33 0.31
CA VAL A 470 -22.20 -34.19 -0.84
C VAL A 470 -22.44 -32.71 -1.11
N ASP A 471 -22.11 -32.26 -2.32
CA ASP A 471 -22.49 -30.93 -2.80
C ASP A 471 -23.86 -31.03 -3.47
N LEU A 472 -24.79 -30.22 -3.00
CA LEU A 472 -26.14 -30.07 -3.54
C LEU A 472 -26.25 -28.73 -4.27
N ARG A 473 -26.92 -28.76 -5.41
CA ARG A 473 -27.37 -27.55 -6.10
C ARG A 473 -28.83 -27.71 -6.45
N VAL A 474 -29.67 -26.89 -5.84
CA VAL A 474 -31.12 -26.94 -6.04
C VAL A 474 -31.56 -25.70 -6.78
N THR A 475 -32.35 -25.87 -7.83
CA THR A 475 -33.13 -24.80 -8.44
C THR A 475 -34.60 -25.16 -8.28
N CYS A 476 -35.37 -24.28 -7.67
CA CYS A 476 -36.74 -24.54 -7.23
C CYS A 476 -37.65 -23.38 -7.61
N LEU A 477 -38.86 -23.71 -8.03
CA LEU A 477 -39.95 -22.79 -8.24
C LEU A 477 -41.11 -23.19 -7.31
N MET A 478 -41.62 -22.22 -6.58
CA MET A 478 -42.67 -22.39 -5.59
C MET A 478 -43.83 -21.48 -5.97
N LYS A 479 -45.04 -22.02 -6.06
CA LYS A 479 -46.24 -21.26 -6.43
C LYS A 479 -47.36 -21.48 -5.42
N ARG A 480 -47.92 -20.39 -4.92
CA ARG A 480 -49.06 -20.40 -4.01
C ARG A 480 -50.37 -20.34 -4.78
N VAL A 481 -51.37 -21.08 -4.30
CA VAL A 481 -52.74 -21.04 -4.80
C VAL A 481 -53.68 -20.95 -3.61
N VAL A 482 -54.38 -19.83 -3.49
CA VAL A 482 -55.39 -19.61 -2.45
C VAL A 482 -56.64 -20.39 -2.83
N ILE A 483 -57.20 -21.11 -1.87
CA ILE A 483 -58.44 -21.89 -2.04
C ILE A 483 -59.45 -21.55 -0.95
N PRO A 484 -60.74 -21.90 -1.12
CA PRO A 484 -61.73 -21.69 -0.07
C PRO A 484 -61.31 -22.34 1.26
N GLY A 485 -61.04 -21.50 2.27
CA GLY A 485 -60.65 -21.92 3.61
C GLY A 485 -59.19 -22.35 3.79
N GLY A 486 -58.33 -22.25 2.77
CA GLY A 486 -56.96 -22.72 2.91
C GLY A 486 -56.03 -22.32 1.78
N CYS A 487 -54.94 -23.07 1.64
CA CYS A 487 -53.91 -22.76 0.65
C CYS A 487 -53.19 -24.00 0.17
N VAL A 488 -52.82 -24.02 -1.11
CA VAL A 488 -51.89 -24.99 -1.68
C VAL A 488 -50.60 -24.30 -2.10
N MET A 489 -49.47 -24.89 -1.72
CA MET A 489 -48.16 -24.55 -2.27
C MET A 489 -47.76 -25.65 -3.23
N LEU A 490 -47.49 -25.30 -4.49
CA LEU A 490 -46.87 -26.18 -5.47
C LEU A 490 -45.37 -25.94 -5.45
N ILE A 491 -44.59 -27.00 -5.57
CA ILE A 491 -43.14 -26.96 -5.56
C ILE A 491 -42.65 -27.81 -6.72
N GLU A 492 -41.83 -27.23 -7.59
CA GLU A 492 -41.10 -27.94 -8.64
C GLU A 492 -39.62 -27.59 -8.52
N SER A 493 -38.74 -28.59 -8.44
CA SER A 493 -37.30 -28.37 -8.42
C SER A 493 -36.53 -29.35 -9.27
N THR A 494 -35.29 -28.96 -9.54
CA THR A 494 -34.23 -29.81 -10.04
C THR A 494 -33.07 -29.74 -9.06
N THR A 495 -32.61 -30.90 -8.60
CA THR A 495 -31.51 -31.02 -7.65
C THR A 495 -30.36 -31.78 -8.29
N GLU A 496 -29.21 -31.12 -8.43
CA GLU A 496 -27.94 -31.78 -8.76
C GLU A 496 -27.26 -32.24 -7.46
N TRP A 497 -26.83 -33.50 -7.46
CA TRP A 497 -26.14 -34.17 -6.37
C TRP A 497 -24.72 -34.49 -6.81
N ARG A 498 -23.72 -34.15 -6.00
CA ARG A 498 -22.32 -34.56 -6.24
C ARG A 498 -21.71 -35.08 -4.95
N ALA A 499 -21.75 -36.39 -4.77
CA ALA A 499 -21.27 -37.05 -3.57
C ALA A 499 -19.82 -37.55 -3.74
N ARG A 500 -19.01 -37.29 -2.72
CA ARG A 500 -17.62 -37.73 -2.58
C ARG A 500 -17.47 -38.46 -1.24
N PRO A 501 -18.07 -39.65 -1.09
CA PRO A 501 -17.89 -40.47 0.10
C PRO A 501 -16.43 -40.97 0.20
N VAL A 502 -15.93 -41.15 1.42
CA VAL A 502 -14.56 -41.62 1.67
C VAL A 502 -14.39 -43.10 1.30
N GLN A 503 -15.44 -43.90 1.52
CA GLN A 503 -15.40 -45.36 1.40
C GLN A 503 -16.05 -45.90 0.11
N ALA A 504 -16.53 -45.03 -0.79
CA ALA A 504 -17.18 -45.42 -2.03
C ALA A 504 -16.75 -44.53 -3.20
N LYS A 505 -17.07 -44.94 -4.44
CA LYS A 505 -16.76 -44.15 -5.63
C LYS A 505 -17.60 -42.87 -5.62
N ALA A 506 -16.96 -41.74 -5.96
CA ALA A 506 -17.67 -40.48 -6.16
C ALA A 506 -18.72 -40.63 -7.27
N TRP A 507 -19.89 -40.04 -7.05
CA TRP A 507 -21.01 -40.12 -7.98
C TRP A 507 -21.69 -38.76 -8.11
N SER A 508 -22.34 -38.56 -9.26
CA SER A 508 -23.21 -37.43 -9.52
C SER A 508 -24.56 -37.92 -10.01
N HIS A 509 -25.61 -37.24 -9.59
CA HIS A 509 -26.99 -37.60 -9.94
C HIS A 509 -27.83 -36.34 -10.06
N VAL A 510 -28.91 -36.38 -10.85
CA VAL A 510 -29.86 -35.27 -10.96
C VAL A 510 -31.26 -35.80 -10.70
N THR A 511 -31.99 -35.12 -9.83
CA THR A 511 -33.38 -35.44 -9.54
C THR A 511 -34.27 -34.30 -9.99
N THR A 512 -35.40 -34.66 -10.57
CA THR A 512 -36.54 -33.77 -10.74
C THR A 512 -37.52 -34.01 -9.61
N ASP A 513 -37.82 -32.95 -8.87
CA ASP A 513 -38.62 -33.04 -7.65
C ASP A 513 -39.93 -32.28 -7.85
N SER A 514 -41.03 -32.91 -7.47
CA SER A 514 -42.38 -32.36 -7.59
C SER A 514 -43.09 -32.55 -6.27
N GLY A 515 -43.48 -31.45 -5.63
CA GLY A 515 -44.14 -31.48 -4.33
C GLY A 515 -45.36 -30.58 -4.22
N TRP A 516 -46.11 -30.76 -3.15
CA TRP A 516 -47.17 -29.86 -2.73
C TRP A 516 -47.29 -29.81 -1.20
N ALA A 517 -47.76 -28.68 -0.70
CA ALA A 517 -48.23 -28.52 0.66
C ALA A 517 -49.67 -28.01 0.65
N LEU A 518 -50.56 -28.62 1.43
CA LEU A 518 -51.95 -28.22 1.57
C LEU A 518 -52.22 -27.86 3.03
N VAL A 519 -52.76 -26.67 3.24
CA VAL A 519 -53.33 -26.22 4.50
C VAL A 519 -54.83 -26.14 4.34
N ARG A 520 -55.57 -26.72 5.28
CA ARG A 520 -57.04 -26.64 5.28
C ARG A 520 -57.61 -26.59 6.70
N PRO A 521 -58.81 -26.03 6.89
CA PRO A 521 -59.45 -26.00 8.20
C PRO A 521 -59.79 -27.42 8.63
N ASN A 522 -59.64 -27.68 9.92
CA ASN A 522 -60.13 -28.90 10.50
C ASN A 522 -61.62 -28.72 10.84
N GLY A 523 -62.53 -29.19 9.97
CA GLY A 523 -63.98 -29.03 10.16
C GLY A 523 -64.50 -29.33 11.58
N PRO A 524 -64.02 -30.38 12.28
CA PRO A 524 -64.42 -30.67 13.66
C PRO A 524 -63.91 -29.70 14.74
N ARG A 525 -62.90 -28.86 14.45
CA ARG A 525 -62.24 -27.95 15.41
C ARG A 525 -61.77 -26.66 14.69
N PRO A 526 -62.54 -25.56 14.76
CA PRO A 526 -62.32 -24.37 13.94
C PRO A 526 -60.97 -23.66 14.18
N ASP A 527 -60.37 -23.82 15.37
CA ASP A 527 -59.06 -23.21 15.71
C ASP A 527 -57.86 -24.11 15.37
N THR A 528 -58.08 -25.17 14.59
CA THR A 528 -57.02 -26.10 14.16
C THR A 528 -57.09 -26.31 12.65
N CYS A 529 -55.95 -26.60 12.04
CA CYS A 529 -55.87 -26.90 10.61
C CYS A 529 -55.11 -28.20 10.38
N GLN A 530 -55.33 -28.80 9.21
CA GLN A 530 -54.53 -29.93 8.75
C GLN A 530 -53.49 -29.43 7.76
N LEU A 531 -52.23 -29.75 8.05
CA LEU A 531 -51.11 -29.57 7.14
C LEU A 531 -50.79 -30.92 6.52
N GLN A 532 -50.85 -30.99 5.19
CA GLN A 532 -50.38 -32.14 4.43
C GLN A 532 -49.27 -31.68 3.50
N PHE A 533 -48.20 -32.46 3.44
CA PHE A 533 -47.05 -32.21 2.59
C PHE A 533 -46.72 -33.50 1.84
N ALA A 534 -46.44 -33.38 0.56
CA ALA A 534 -45.88 -34.47 -0.22
C ALA A 534 -44.80 -33.95 -1.16
N ILE A 535 -43.68 -34.68 -1.27
CA ILE A 535 -42.68 -34.45 -2.32
C ILE A 535 -42.32 -35.77 -2.97
N ARG A 536 -42.20 -35.74 -4.29
CA ARG A 536 -41.89 -36.87 -5.13
C ARG A 536 -40.60 -36.56 -5.90
N LEU A 537 -39.63 -37.45 -5.78
CA LEU A 537 -38.33 -37.37 -6.46
C LEU A 537 -38.31 -38.39 -7.59
N ARG A 538 -37.89 -37.95 -8.77
CA ARG A 538 -37.70 -38.80 -9.96
C ARG A 538 -36.31 -38.58 -10.53
N THR A 539 -35.74 -39.62 -11.12
CA THR A 539 -34.48 -39.52 -11.88
C THR A 539 -34.78 -38.92 -13.26
N GLU A 540 -33.97 -37.95 -13.69
CA GLU A 540 -34.04 -37.38 -15.05
C GLU A 540 -33.42 -38.38 -16.05
N ASP A 541 -34.08 -38.58 -17.20
CA ASP A 541 -33.93 -39.66 -18.21
C ASP A 541 -32.71 -40.63 -18.15
N PRO A 542 -32.94 -41.96 -18.17
CA PRO A 542 -31.91 -42.99 -18.07
C PRO A 542 -31.25 -43.36 -19.42
N ASP A 543 -31.11 -42.41 -20.36
CA ASP A 543 -30.59 -42.70 -21.71
C ASP A 543 -29.12 -43.17 -21.73
N GLU A 544 -28.41 -43.10 -20.59
CA GLU A 544 -27.10 -43.72 -20.42
C GLU A 544 -27.23 -45.10 -19.76
N GLN A 545 -26.78 -46.16 -20.47
CA GLN A 545 -26.76 -47.57 -20.04
C GLN A 545 -25.97 -47.86 -18.74
N ASN A 546 -25.42 -46.85 -18.07
CA ASN A 546 -24.71 -46.94 -16.79
C ASN A 546 -25.11 -45.84 -15.78
N ALA A 547 -26.24 -45.14 -16.00
CA ALA A 547 -26.68 -44.07 -15.10
C ALA A 547 -27.08 -44.63 -13.72
N VAL A 548 -26.53 -44.03 -12.66
CA VAL A 548 -26.88 -44.36 -11.27
C VAL A 548 -28.33 -43.94 -11.03
N THR A 549 -29.19 -44.87 -10.61
CA THR A 549 -30.60 -44.58 -10.32
C THR A 549 -30.81 -44.23 -8.83
N LEU A 550 -31.92 -43.54 -8.53
CA LEU A 550 -32.35 -43.22 -7.15
C LEU A 550 -32.42 -44.45 -6.22
N LEU A 551 -32.55 -45.67 -6.76
CA LEU A 551 -32.65 -46.93 -5.98
C LEU A 551 -31.30 -47.58 -5.67
N THR A 552 -30.20 -47.04 -6.19
CA THR A 552 -28.87 -47.53 -5.78
C THR A 552 -28.74 -47.28 -4.28
N PRO A 553 -28.38 -48.27 -3.45
CA PRO A 553 -28.37 -48.11 -1.98
C PRO A 553 -27.60 -46.85 -1.54
N THR A 554 -26.44 -46.61 -2.16
CA THR A 554 -25.58 -45.46 -1.89
C THR A 554 -26.21 -44.10 -2.22
N VAL A 555 -27.12 -44.04 -3.20
CA VAL A 555 -27.85 -42.80 -3.54
C VAL A 555 -29.08 -42.68 -2.65
N SER A 556 -29.85 -43.76 -2.49
CA SER A 556 -31.05 -43.77 -1.65
C SER A 556 -30.74 -43.37 -0.21
N ASP A 557 -29.65 -43.88 0.39
CA ASP A 557 -29.28 -43.55 1.77
C ASP A 557 -29.00 -42.05 1.95
N VAL A 558 -28.28 -41.45 1.00
CA VAL A 558 -27.95 -40.01 1.03
C VAL A 558 -29.19 -39.15 0.77
N VAL A 559 -29.99 -39.49 -0.25
CA VAL A 559 -31.16 -38.71 -0.65
C VAL A 559 -32.28 -38.80 0.40
N VAL A 560 -32.57 -39.99 0.92
CA VAL A 560 -33.63 -40.19 1.93
C VAL A 560 -33.29 -39.49 3.23
N HIS A 561 -32.04 -39.58 3.68
CA HIS A 561 -31.59 -38.88 4.89
C HIS A 561 -31.71 -37.36 4.71
N PHE A 562 -31.13 -36.81 3.63
CA PHE A 562 -31.17 -35.37 3.36
C PHE A 562 -32.61 -34.82 3.29
N PHE A 563 -33.52 -35.47 2.54
CA PHE A 563 -34.89 -34.98 2.46
C PHE A 563 -35.65 -35.13 3.79
N SER A 564 -35.39 -36.18 4.56
CA SER A 564 -36.00 -36.31 5.89
C SER A 564 -35.60 -35.14 6.80
N ASP A 565 -34.32 -34.79 6.81
CA ASP A 565 -33.79 -33.68 7.61
C ASP A 565 -34.26 -32.31 7.10
N LEU A 566 -34.30 -32.11 5.78
CA LEU A 566 -34.83 -30.90 5.16
C LEU A 566 -36.29 -30.68 5.57
N LEU A 567 -37.11 -31.72 5.50
CA LEU A 567 -38.53 -31.65 5.86
C LEU A 567 -38.75 -31.41 7.35
N ASN A 568 -37.93 -32.01 8.20
CA ASN A 568 -37.96 -31.75 9.65
C ASN A 568 -37.59 -30.30 9.96
N THR A 569 -36.51 -29.81 9.35
CA THR A 569 -36.04 -28.45 9.56
C THR A 569 -37.05 -27.42 9.07
N ARG A 570 -37.67 -27.66 7.91
CA ARG A 570 -38.73 -26.79 7.37
C ARG A 570 -39.98 -26.79 8.25
N GLN A 571 -40.38 -27.95 8.75
CA GLN A 571 -41.50 -28.06 9.67
C GLN A 571 -41.22 -27.25 10.96
N GLN A 572 -40.03 -27.39 11.54
CA GLN A 572 -39.64 -26.63 12.73
C GLN A 572 -39.65 -25.11 12.50
N LEU A 573 -39.19 -24.64 11.33
CA LEU A 573 -39.26 -23.21 10.98
C LEU A 573 -40.70 -22.70 10.92
N VAL A 574 -41.60 -23.48 10.31
CA VAL A 574 -43.04 -23.13 10.26
C VAL A 574 -43.63 -23.10 11.66
N GLU A 575 -43.34 -24.09 12.51
CA GLU A 575 -43.83 -24.13 13.89
C GLU A 575 -43.31 -22.97 14.73
N ASN A 576 -42.03 -22.59 14.58
CA ASN A 576 -41.47 -21.42 15.24
C ASN A 576 -42.15 -20.13 14.77
N ALA A 577 -42.33 -19.94 13.46
CA ALA A 577 -43.01 -18.76 12.92
C ALA A 577 -44.48 -18.67 13.39
N LEU A 578 -45.16 -19.81 13.50
CA LEU A 578 -46.50 -19.90 14.07
C LEU A 578 -46.53 -19.50 15.55
N LEU A 579 -45.56 -19.94 16.35
CA LEU A 579 -45.45 -19.54 17.75
C LEU A 579 -45.19 -18.03 17.89
N ASP A 580 -44.30 -17.47 17.07
CA ASP A 580 -43.98 -16.03 17.06
C ASP A 580 -45.18 -15.18 16.64
N SER A 581 -46.06 -15.70 15.77
CA SER A 581 -47.29 -14.99 15.36
C SER A 581 -48.31 -14.81 16.49
N MET A 582 -48.13 -15.49 17.63
CA MET A 582 -48.96 -15.35 18.83
C MET A 582 -48.41 -14.33 19.85
N SER A 583 -47.16 -13.89 19.70
CA SER A 583 -46.52 -12.86 20.54
C SER A 583 -46.73 -11.47 19.96
#